data_AF-A0A8S1DC49-F1
#
_entry.id   AF-A0A8S1DC49-F1
#
_cell.length_a   1.000
_cell.length_b   1.000
_cell.length_c   1.000
_cell.angle_alpha   90.00
_cell.angle_beta   90.00
_cell.angle_gamma   90.00
#
_symmetry.space_group_name_H-M   'P 1'
#
loop_
_entity.id
_entity.type
_entity.pdbx_description
1 polymer ?
#
loop_
_entity_poly.entity_id
_entity_poly.type
_entity_poly.pdbx_seq_one_letter_code
_entity_poly.pdbx_strand_id
1 'polypeptide(L)'
;MGQCCTAGSRTFIEEDIYEEFVEKSAARAKKRVVGDPFDPKTDQGPQVDEEQLTKILGLIDSGKKEGARLVAGGAREGDKGYFIQPTVFADVKDSMRIAREEIFGPVQQLIKFKNPKELLERANNTEYGLAAAIFTKDIDKAMYLMQGIRAGTVWINCYNIFGAQAAFGGFKMSGNGRELGEYGLQAYTEVKTVTMKVTEKNS
;
A
#
# COMPACT_ATOMS: atom_id res chain seq x y z
N MET A 1 9.36 6.33 2.10
CA MET A 1 8.68 5.83 3.31
C MET A 1 8.09 4.47 2.97
N GLY A 2 8.48 3.41 3.68
CA GLY A 2 8.12 2.02 3.34
C GLY A 2 7.51 1.22 4.49
N GLN A 3 7.63 1.71 5.73
CA GLN A 3 7.07 1.08 6.93
C GLN A 3 5.67 1.62 7.19
N CYS A 4 4.73 1.25 6.31
CA CYS A 4 3.35 1.71 6.35
C CYS A 4 2.45 0.60 5.81
N CYS A 5 1.44 0.19 6.58
CA CYS A 5 0.53 -0.89 6.18
C CYS A 5 -0.25 -0.56 4.90
N THR A 6 -0.49 0.72 4.62
CA THR A 6 -1.14 1.18 3.38
C THR A 6 -0.17 1.42 2.24
N ALA A 7 1.09 0.96 2.31
CA ALA A 7 2.04 1.17 1.23
C ALA A 7 1.48 0.67 -0.12
N GLY A 8 1.56 1.53 -1.15
CA GLY A 8 1.18 1.22 -2.53
C GLY A 8 2.20 0.30 -3.24
N SER A 9 2.47 -0.86 -2.65
CA SER A 9 3.49 -1.84 -3.07
C SER A 9 3.16 -2.56 -4.39
N ARG A 10 2.02 -2.28 -5.00
CA ARG A 10 1.72 -2.68 -6.39
C ARG A 10 1.19 -1.46 -7.13
N THR A 11 2.06 -0.78 -7.86
CA THR A 11 1.67 0.36 -8.68
C THR A 11 1.34 -0.16 -10.07
N PHE A 12 0.05 -0.25 -10.41
CA PHE A 12 -0.39 -0.62 -11.75
C PHE A 12 -0.48 0.62 -12.65
N ILE A 13 0.15 0.57 -13.82
CA ILE A 13 0.21 1.68 -14.77
C ILE A 13 -0.24 1.22 -16.16
N GLU A 14 -1.09 2.01 -16.80
CA GLU A 14 -1.65 1.74 -18.14
C GLU A 14 -0.51 1.78 -19.17
N GLU A 15 -0.55 0.87 -20.15
CA GLU A 15 0.59 0.60 -21.03
C GLU A 15 1.11 1.84 -21.78
N ASP A 16 0.22 2.75 -22.16
CA ASP A 16 0.53 3.96 -22.93
C ASP A 16 1.43 4.96 -22.18
N ILE A 17 1.39 4.97 -20.84
CA ILE A 17 2.19 5.89 -20.01
C ILE A 17 3.26 5.17 -19.18
N TYR A 18 3.41 3.86 -19.36
CA TYR A 18 4.21 3.02 -18.47
C TYR A 18 5.68 3.41 -18.43
N GLU A 19 6.34 3.52 -19.59
CA GLU A 19 7.79 3.79 -19.61
C GLU A 19 8.11 5.21 -19.09
N GLU A 20 7.27 6.20 -19.42
CA GLU A 20 7.40 7.56 -18.88
C GLU A 20 7.24 7.56 -17.34
N PHE A 21 6.29 6.79 -16.82
CA PHE A 21 6.09 6.64 -15.39
C PHE A 21 7.27 5.95 -14.71
N VAL A 22 7.84 4.91 -15.33
CA VAL A 22 9.04 4.21 -14.84
C VAL A 22 10.22 5.17 -14.75
N GLU A 23 10.48 5.94 -15.81
CA GLU A 23 11.56 6.91 -15.85
C GLU A 23 11.42 7.96 -14.73
N LYS A 24 10.24 8.57 -14.62
CA LYS A 24 9.96 9.59 -13.60
C LYS A 24 10.05 9.02 -12.18
N SER A 25 9.57 7.80 -11.96
CA SER A 25 9.64 7.12 -10.67
C SER A 25 11.08 6.82 -10.27
N ALA A 26 11.89 6.28 -11.19
CA ALA A 26 13.30 6.02 -10.96
C ALA A 26 14.08 7.32 -10.67
N ALA A 27 13.83 8.37 -11.44
CA ALA A 27 14.45 9.69 -11.22
C ALA A 27 14.05 10.28 -9.85
N ARG A 28 12.78 10.16 -9.46
CA ARG A 28 12.31 10.64 -8.15
C ARG A 28 12.90 9.85 -6.98
N ALA A 29 13.05 8.53 -7.14
CA ALA A 29 13.67 7.65 -6.15
C ALA A 29 15.15 7.99 -5.95
N LYS A 30 15.92 8.18 -7.03
CA LYS A 30 17.34 8.58 -6.99
C LYS A 30 17.58 9.94 -6.33
N LYS A 31 16.60 10.84 -6.40
CA LYS A 31 16.65 12.17 -5.76
C LYS A 31 16.26 12.17 -4.27
N ARG A 32 15.76 11.06 -3.73
CA ARG A 32 15.28 10.99 -2.35
C ARG A 32 16.49 10.91 -1.40
N VAL A 33 16.57 11.85 -0.47
CA VAL A 33 17.71 11.96 0.45
C VAL A 33 17.56 10.96 1.59
N VAL A 34 18.51 10.03 1.71
CA VAL A 34 18.61 9.07 2.81
C VAL A 34 19.69 9.55 3.78
N GLY A 35 19.40 9.58 5.08
CA GLY A 35 20.37 10.07 6.06
C GLY A 35 19.83 10.12 7.48
N ASP A 36 20.54 10.88 8.33
CA ASP A 36 20.15 11.11 9.73
C ASP A 36 18.73 11.69 9.81
N PRO A 37 17.79 11.03 10.53
CA PRO A 37 16.43 11.53 10.67
C PRO A 37 16.32 12.89 11.37
N PHE A 38 17.38 13.35 12.05
CA PHE A 38 17.43 14.70 12.65
C PHE A 38 17.92 15.78 11.68
N ASP A 39 18.48 15.43 10.52
CA ASP A 39 18.81 16.43 9.50
C ASP A 39 17.53 16.86 8.75
N PRO A 40 17.18 18.16 8.73
CA PRO A 40 15.99 18.64 8.03
C PRO A 40 16.01 18.40 6.50
N LYS A 41 17.15 18.03 5.91
CA LYS A 41 17.28 17.66 4.49
C LYS A 41 16.93 16.19 4.22
N THR A 42 16.84 15.36 5.26
CA THR A 42 16.57 13.93 5.12
C THR A 42 15.11 13.66 4.77
N ASP A 43 14.88 12.98 3.64
CA ASP A 43 13.54 12.49 3.28
C ASP A 43 13.24 11.11 3.91
N GLN A 44 14.29 10.33 4.22
CA GLN A 44 14.17 8.93 4.63
C GLN A 44 15.23 8.54 5.66
N GLY A 45 14.77 8.16 6.85
CA GLY A 45 15.59 7.54 7.88
C GLY A 45 15.85 6.04 7.66
N PRO A 46 16.40 5.35 8.67
CA PRO A 46 16.70 3.93 8.60
C PRO A 46 15.42 3.08 8.70
N GLN A 47 15.56 1.78 8.45
CA GLN A 47 14.56 0.81 8.88
C GLN A 47 14.64 0.66 10.41
N VAL A 48 13.60 0.09 11.02
CA VAL A 48 13.46 0.05 12.49
C VAL A 48 14.56 -0.80 13.16
N ASP A 49 14.95 -1.92 12.57
CA ASP A 49 15.93 -2.86 13.13
C ASP A 49 16.64 -3.71 12.06
N GLU A 50 17.54 -4.59 12.52
CA GLU A 50 18.33 -5.50 11.68
C GLU A 50 17.49 -6.60 11.03
N GLU A 51 16.45 -7.09 11.71
CA GLU A 51 15.57 -8.13 11.17
C GLU A 51 14.85 -7.61 9.92
N GLN A 52 14.29 -6.39 10.01
CA GLN A 52 13.63 -5.75 8.88
C GLN A 52 14.61 -5.38 7.78
N LEU A 53 15.81 -4.88 8.12
CA LEU A 53 16.88 -4.67 7.12
C LEU A 53 17.13 -5.95 6.32
N THR A 54 17.34 -7.06 7.01
CA THR A 54 17.66 -8.35 6.42
C THR A 54 16.52 -8.87 5.56
N LYS A 55 15.28 -8.81 6.06
CA LYS A 55 14.07 -9.19 5.31
C LYS A 55 13.94 -8.40 4.01
N ILE A 56 14.06 -7.07 4.08
CA ILE A 56 13.91 -6.19 2.91
C ILE A 56 15.01 -6.48 1.88
N LEU A 57 16.27 -6.60 2.31
CA LEU A 57 17.37 -6.94 1.39
C LEU A 57 17.17 -8.31 0.73
N GLY A 58 16.63 -9.29 1.47
CA GLY A 58 16.27 -10.61 0.93
C GLY A 58 15.17 -10.53 -0.14
N LEU A 59 14.15 -9.69 0.04
CA LEU A 59 13.09 -9.48 -0.96
C LEU A 59 13.58 -8.66 -2.17
N ILE A 60 14.52 -7.73 -1.97
CA ILE A 60 15.19 -7.06 -3.09
C ILE A 60 15.97 -8.08 -3.93
N ASP A 61 16.69 -9.00 -3.29
CA ASP A 61 17.43 -10.06 -3.98
C ASP A 61 16.49 -11.02 -4.72
N SER A 62 15.34 -11.40 -4.14
CA SER A 62 14.36 -12.23 -4.84
C SER A 62 13.80 -11.53 -6.08
N GLY A 63 13.52 -10.22 -6.01
CA GLY A 63 13.10 -9.42 -7.16
C GLY A 63 14.09 -9.48 -8.33
N LYS A 64 15.40 -9.37 -8.03
CA LYS A 64 16.46 -9.52 -9.04
C LYS A 64 16.49 -10.92 -9.64
N LYS A 65 16.42 -11.95 -8.79
CA LYS A 65 16.48 -13.37 -9.20
C LYS A 65 15.28 -13.81 -10.03
N GLU A 66 14.10 -13.26 -9.76
CA GLU A 66 12.86 -13.57 -10.48
C GLU A 66 12.72 -12.78 -11.79
N GLY A 67 13.68 -11.89 -12.11
CA GLY A 67 13.75 -11.20 -13.39
C GLY A 67 13.04 -9.84 -13.44
N ALA A 68 12.71 -9.24 -12.30
CA ALA A 68 12.22 -7.86 -12.28
C ALA A 68 13.34 -6.88 -12.68
N ARG A 69 13.02 -5.87 -13.48
CA ARG A 69 14.00 -4.88 -13.96
C ARG A 69 14.30 -3.87 -12.85
N LEU A 70 15.48 -3.93 -12.25
CA LEU A 70 15.93 -2.95 -11.26
C LEU A 70 16.29 -1.63 -11.95
N VAL A 71 15.56 -0.54 -11.65
CA VAL A 71 15.78 0.77 -12.29
C VAL A 71 16.34 1.85 -11.34
N ALA A 72 16.29 1.60 -10.02
CA ALA A 72 16.92 2.43 -8.99
C ALA A 72 17.19 1.63 -7.71
N GLY A 73 18.24 2.00 -6.98
CA GLY A 73 18.57 1.45 -5.65
C GLY A 73 18.92 -0.04 -5.68
N GLY A 74 18.39 -0.79 -4.71
CA GLY A 74 18.53 -2.23 -4.62
C GLY A 74 19.68 -2.72 -3.74
N ALA A 75 20.18 -1.87 -2.84
CA ALA A 75 21.23 -2.20 -1.88
C ALA A 75 21.04 -1.48 -0.53
N ARG A 76 21.84 -1.88 0.46
CA ARG A 76 22.03 -1.15 1.71
C ARG A 76 22.67 0.21 1.40
N GLU A 77 22.29 1.23 2.14
CA GLU A 77 22.91 2.55 2.08
C GLU A 77 23.88 2.71 3.27
N GLY A 78 25.17 2.92 2.99
CA GLY A 78 26.21 3.02 4.03
C GLY A 78 26.49 1.72 4.81
N ASP A 79 27.32 1.83 5.85
CA ASP A 79 27.82 0.73 6.69
C ASP A 79 27.24 0.73 8.12
N LYS A 80 26.74 1.88 8.59
CA LYS A 80 26.15 2.06 9.92
C LYS A 80 24.65 2.29 9.87
N GLY A 81 23.94 1.78 10.86
CA GLY A 81 22.48 1.83 10.92
C GLY A 81 21.81 0.95 9.85
N TYR A 82 20.48 1.02 9.79
CA TYR A 82 19.66 0.11 8.98
C TYR A 82 19.12 0.80 7.73
N PHE A 83 19.97 1.53 6.99
CA PHE A 83 19.53 2.29 5.83
C PHE A 83 19.51 1.44 4.55
N ILE A 84 18.49 1.65 3.73
CA ILE A 84 18.30 0.97 2.44
C ILE A 84 18.03 2.03 1.37
N GLN A 85 18.62 1.83 0.19
CA GLN A 85 18.40 2.70 -0.96
C GLN A 85 16.93 2.68 -1.40
N PRO A 86 16.35 3.83 -1.80
CA PRO A 86 15.06 3.89 -2.46
C PRO A 86 15.11 3.03 -3.73
N THR A 87 14.39 1.92 -3.70
CA THR A 87 14.50 0.87 -4.71
C THR A 87 13.25 0.86 -5.58
N VAL A 88 13.44 0.75 -6.89
CA VAL A 88 12.34 0.68 -7.86
C VAL A 88 12.57 -0.51 -8.80
N PHE A 89 11.59 -1.39 -8.87
CA PHE A 89 11.50 -2.48 -9.83
C PHE A 89 10.43 -2.17 -10.87
N ALA A 90 10.81 -2.25 -12.14
CA ALA A 90 9.93 -2.24 -13.29
C ALA A 90 9.71 -3.66 -13.82
N ASP A 91 8.71 -3.79 -14.69
CA ASP A 91 8.28 -5.01 -15.37
C ASP A 91 7.91 -6.16 -14.42
N VAL A 92 7.48 -5.81 -13.21
CA VAL A 92 7.09 -6.76 -12.16
C VAL A 92 5.87 -7.56 -12.62
N LYS A 93 5.92 -8.87 -12.38
CA LYS A 93 4.84 -9.82 -12.69
C LYS A 93 4.11 -10.23 -11.42
N ASP A 94 2.82 -10.53 -11.56
CA ASP A 94 1.96 -10.84 -10.42
C ASP A 94 2.41 -12.10 -9.65
N SER A 95 3.16 -13.01 -10.26
CA SER A 95 3.67 -14.23 -9.60
C SER A 95 4.94 -14.00 -8.77
N MET A 96 5.58 -12.84 -8.90
CA MET A 96 6.83 -12.55 -8.18
C MET A 96 6.58 -12.36 -6.69
N ARG A 97 7.53 -12.78 -5.85
CA ARG A 97 7.45 -12.61 -4.39
C ARG A 97 7.28 -11.14 -4.00
N ILE A 98 8.02 -10.25 -4.67
CA ILE A 98 7.92 -8.79 -4.45
C ILE A 98 6.56 -8.19 -4.83
N ALA A 99 5.70 -8.91 -5.54
CA ALA A 99 4.32 -8.52 -5.87
C ALA A 99 3.28 -9.19 -4.95
N ARG A 100 3.69 -10.07 -4.03
CA ARG A 100 2.79 -10.89 -3.19
C ARG A 100 3.03 -10.71 -1.71
N GLU A 101 4.29 -10.65 -1.30
CA GLU A 101 4.70 -10.53 0.09
C GLU A 101 4.83 -9.05 0.50
N GLU A 102 4.44 -8.73 1.73
CA GLU A 102 4.65 -7.40 2.29
C GLU A 102 6.12 -7.18 2.62
N ILE A 103 6.77 -6.30 1.84
CA ILE A 103 8.18 -5.94 2.02
C ILE A 103 8.38 -5.04 3.23
N PHE A 104 7.47 -4.08 3.45
CA PHE A 104 7.54 -3.08 4.54
C PHE A 104 8.82 -2.22 4.52
N GLY A 105 9.38 -2.00 3.33
CA GLY A 105 10.62 -1.25 3.09
C GLY A 105 10.51 -0.32 1.88
N PRO A 106 11.57 0.46 1.57
CA PRO A 106 11.56 1.45 0.50
C PRO A 106 11.73 0.80 -0.89
N VAL A 107 10.86 -0.13 -1.26
CA VAL A 107 10.90 -0.90 -2.51
C VAL A 107 9.58 -0.77 -3.24
N GLN A 108 9.61 -0.13 -4.41
CA GLN A 108 8.44 0.11 -5.27
C GLN A 108 8.39 -0.89 -6.44
N GLN A 109 7.19 -1.38 -6.74
CA GLN A 109 6.92 -2.31 -7.84
C GLN A 109 6.01 -1.64 -8.87
N LEU A 110 6.48 -1.56 -10.11
CA LEU A 110 5.75 -0.98 -11.23
C LEU A 110 5.27 -2.10 -12.15
N ILE A 111 3.95 -2.20 -12.30
CA ILE A 111 3.28 -3.30 -12.99
C ILE A 111 2.46 -2.72 -14.16
N LYS A 112 2.68 -3.23 -15.37
CA LYS A 112 1.96 -2.80 -16.58
C LYS A 112 0.58 -3.46 -16.66
N PHE A 113 -0.45 -2.74 -17.08
CA PHE A 113 -1.78 -3.30 -17.42
C PHE A 113 -2.34 -2.65 -18.70
N LYS A 114 -3.34 -3.29 -19.32
CA LYS A 114 -3.91 -2.81 -20.60
C LYS A 114 -5.33 -2.27 -20.49
N ASN A 115 -6.17 -2.88 -19.66
CA ASN A 115 -7.56 -2.47 -19.55
C ASN A 115 -8.09 -2.57 -18.10
N PRO A 116 -9.14 -1.81 -17.75
CA PRO A 116 -9.68 -1.78 -16.39
C PRO A 116 -10.22 -3.12 -15.87
N LYS A 117 -10.75 -3.99 -16.75
CA LYS A 117 -11.30 -5.29 -16.35
C LYS A 117 -10.20 -6.25 -15.88
N GLU A 118 -9.13 -6.36 -16.68
CA GLU A 118 -7.92 -7.11 -16.34
C GLU A 118 -7.26 -6.55 -15.06
N LEU A 119 -7.14 -5.21 -14.97
CA LEU A 119 -6.63 -4.55 -13.78
C LEU A 119 -7.40 -4.95 -12.53
N LEU A 120 -8.74 -4.97 -12.59
CA LEU A 120 -9.58 -5.26 -11.45
C LEU A 120 -9.37 -6.70 -10.93
N GLU A 121 -9.27 -7.67 -11.84
CA GLU A 121 -8.98 -9.06 -11.50
C GLU A 121 -7.63 -9.18 -10.79
N ARG A 122 -6.59 -8.57 -11.37
CA ARG A 122 -5.21 -8.62 -10.84
C ARG A 122 -5.06 -7.85 -9.52
N ALA A 123 -5.71 -6.70 -9.39
CA ALA A 123 -5.72 -5.91 -8.17
C ALA A 123 -6.38 -6.69 -7.02
N ASN A 124 -7.47 -7.41 -7.31
CA ASN A 124 -8.21 -8.19 -6.32
C ASN A 124 -7.62 -9.59 -6.04
N ASN A 125 -6.76 -10.10 -6.92
CA ASN A 125 -6.06 -11.39 -6.76
C ASN A 125 -4.93 -11.28 -5.72
N THR A 126 -5.31 -11.16 -4.46
CA THR A 126 -4.44 -11.13 -3.28
C THR A 126 -5.25 -11.55 -2.06
N GLU A 127 -4.58 -12.07 -1.03
CA GLU A 127 -5.19 -12.34 0.28
C GLU A 127 -5.42 -11.07 1.10
N TYR A 128 -4.74 -9.98 0.73
CA TYR A 128 -4.85 -8.66 1.37
C TYR A 128 -5.98 -7.81 0.78
N GLY A 129 -6.35 -6.76 1.50
CA GLY A 129 -7.40 -5.82 1.12
C GLY A 129 -7.43 -4.59 2.02
N LEU A 130 -6.29 -4.02 2.41
CA LEU A 130 -6.27 -2.88 3.32
C LEU A 130 -6.71 -1.59 2.64
N ALA A 131 -5.93 -1.12 1.65
CA ALA A 131 -6.20 0.11 0.94
C ALA A 131 -5.84 -0.01 -0.56
N ALA A 132 -6.41 0.86 -1.37
CA ALA A 132 -6.11 1.01 -2.79
C ALA A 132 -6.23 2.48 -3.21
N ALA A 133 -5.72 2.82 -4.38
CA ALA A 133 -5.95 4.12 -4.99
C ALA A 133 -6.10 4.04 -6.50
N ILE A 134 -6.84 5.00 -7.05
CA ILE A 134 -7.12 5.15 -8.47
C ILE A 134 -6.73 6.57 -8.86
N PHE A 135 -5.89 6.70 -9.90
CA PHE A 135 -5.52 7.99 -10.48
C PHE A 135 -6.09 8.08 -11.89
N THR A 136 -7.12 8.91 -12.08
CA THR A 136 -7.81 9.09 -13.36
C THR A 136 -8.57 10.42 -13.37
N LYS A 137 -8.73 11.01 -14.55
CA LYS A 137 -9.65 12.15 -14.78
C LYS A 137 -11.03 11.71 -15.26
N ASP A 138 -11.17 10.45 -15.64
CA ASP A 138 -12.40 9.84 -16.13
C ASP A 138 -13.25 9.35 -14.95
N ILE A 139 -14.45 9.93 -14.81
CA ILE A 139 -15.37 9.63 -13.72
C ILE A 139 -15.92 8.20 -13.80
N ASP A 140 -16.18 7.68 -15.00
CA ASP A 140 -16.73 6.33 -15.18
C ASP A 140 -15.69 5.29 -14.79
N LYS A 141 -14.42 5.49 -15.18
CA LYS A 141 -13.30 4.66 -14.72
C LYS A 141 -13.15 4.70 -13.20
N ALA A 142 -13.24 5.89 -12.59
CA ALA A 142 -13.14 6.04 -11.14
C ALA A 142 -14.26 5.26 -10.42
N MET A 143 -15.52 5.46 -10.83
CA MET A 143 -16.69 4.80 -10.26
C MET A 143 -16.64 3.28 -10.43
N TYR A 144 -16.27 2.81 -11.63
CA TYR A 144 -16.14 1.38 -11.93
C TYR A 144 -15.08 0.71 -11.04
N LEU A 145 -13.89 1.28 -10.97
CA LEU A 145 -12.78 0.70 -10.20
C LEU A 145 -13.04 0.79 -8.70
N MET A 146 -13.55 1.92 -8.19
CA MET A 146 -13.74 2.09 -6.75
C MET A 146 -14.78 1.13 -6.18
N GLN A 147 -15.81 0.79 -6.97
CA GLN A 147 -16.82 -0.18 -6.57
C GLN A 147 -16.30 -1.62 -6.65
N GLY A 148 -15.45 -1.92 -7.63
CA GLY A 148 -14.96 -3.27 -7.87
C GLY A 148 -13.76 -3.67 -7.00
N ILE A 149 -12.95 -2.73 -6.54
CA ILE A 149 -11.77 -3.02 -5.73
C ILE A 149 -12.17 -3.49 -4.33
N ARG A 150 -11.62 -4.63 -3.90
CA ARG A 150 -11.86 -5.23 -2.59
C ARG A 150 -10.82 -4.74 -1.59
N ALA A 151 -10.93 -3.47 -1.20
CA ALA A 151 -10.12 -2.84 -0.16
C ALA A 151 -11.00 -2.06 0.82
N GLY A 152 -10.53 -1.88 2.06
CA GLY A 152 -11.27 -1.15 3.08
C GLY A 152 -11.29 0.36 2.89
N THR A 153 -10.27 0.91 2.25
CA THR A 153 -10.21 2.31 1.83
C THR A 153 -9.77 2.40 0.38
N VAL A 154 -10.49 3.18 -0.43
CA VAL A 154 -10.12 3.47 -1.82
C VAL A 154 -9.99 4.97 -2.00
N TRP A 155 -8.78 5.44 -2.32
CA TRP A 155 -8.51 6.84 -2.60
C TRP A 155 -8.63 7.15 -4.10
N ILE A 156 -9.16 8.33 -4.45
CA ILE A 156 -9.26 8.79 -5.84
C ILE A 156 -8.41 10.04 -6.00
N ASN A 157 -7.42 10.00 -6.90
CA ASN A 157 -6.47 11.07 -7.18
C ASN A 157 -5.68 11.59 -5.96
N CYS A 158 -5.57 10.75 -4.93
CA CYS A 158 -4.76 10.99 -3.74
C CYS A 158 -4.29 9.65 -3.16
N TYR A 159 -3.44 9.69 -2.14
CA TYR A 159 -2.94 8.49 -1.46
C TYR A 159 -2.57 8.84 -0.01
N ASN A 160 -2.78 7.92 0.94
CA ASN A 160 -2.48 8.12 2.37
C ASN A 160 -3.16 9.36 2.98
N ILE A 161 -4.38 9.66 2.55
CA ILE A 161 -5.20 10.70 3.18
C ILE A 161 -6.04 10.03 4.27
N PHE A 162 -5.69 10.31 5.52
CA PHE A 162 -6.40 9.85 6.70
C PHE A 162 -7.13 11.03 7.35
N GLY A 163 -8.29 10.75 7.93
CA GLY A 163 -9.01 11.68 8.79
C GLY A 163 -9.59 10.91 9.97
N ALA A 164 -9.53 11.48 11.17
CA ALA A 164 -10.06 10.83 12.37
C ALA A 164 -11.57 10.52 12.26
N GLN A 165 -12.27 11.22 11.37
CA GLN A 165 -13.70 11.05 11.09
C GLN A 165 -13.99 9.86 10.17
N ALA A 166 -13.02 9.43 9.36
CA ALA A 166 -13.19 8.38 8.36
C ALA A 166 -12.73 7.04 8.93
N ALA A 167 -13.61 6.03 8.88
CA ALA A 167 -13.27 4.69 9.32
C ALA A 167 -12.17 4.08 8.43
N PHE A 168 -11.27 3.31 9.06
CA PHE A 168 -10.16 2.63 8.40
C PHE A 168 -10.06 1.18 8.90
N GLY A 169 -9.66 0.27 8.02
CA GLY A 169 -9.46 -1.14 8.36
C GLY A 169 -9.58 -2.05 7.15
N GLY A 170 -9.16 -3.31 7.28
CA GLY A 170 -8.97 -4.20 6.13
C GLY A 170 -10.21 -4.96 5.64
N PHE A 171 -10.15 -5.38 4.39
CA PHE A 171 -10.86 -6.54 3.87
C PHE A 171 -9.96 -7.78 3.95
N LYS A 172 -10.59 -8.97 3.88
CA LYS A 172 -9.88 -10.27 3.82
C LYS A 172 -8.90 -10.44 4.98
N MET A 173 -7.65 -10.86 4.71
CA MET A 173 -6.64 -11.06 5.75
C MET A 173 -5.99 -9.77 6.26
N SER A 174 -6.36 -8.60 5.73
CA SER A 174 -5.84 -7.31 6.22
C SER A 174 -6.50 -6.82 7.51
N GLY A 175 -7.45 -7.57 8.08
CA GLY A 175 -7.99 -7.31 9.42
C GLY A 175 -9.50 -7.53 9.53
N ASN A 176 -9.98 -7.49 10.78
CA ASN A 176 -11.40 -7.59 11.12
C ASN A 176 -11.81 -6.33 11.92
N GLY A 177 -13.00 -5.81 11.64
CA GLY A 177 -13.48 -4.56 12.25
C GLY A 177 -12.95 -3.31 11.55
N ARG A 178 -13.20 -2.15 12.17
CA ARG A 178 -12.75 -0.83 11.71
C ARG A 178 -12.28 -0.02 12.91
N GLU A 179 -11.32 0.86 12.69
CA GLU A 179 -10.86 1.88 13.62
C GLU A 179 -11.20 3.27 13.07
N LEU A 180 -11.08 4.31 13.91
CA LEU A 180 -11.48 5.69 13.61
C LEU A 180 -12.98 5.84 13.30
N GLY A 181 -13.42 7.09 13.10
CA GLY A 181 -14.82 7.41 12.82
C GLY A 181 -15.80 6.88 13.86
N GLU A 182 -17.08 6.90 13.51
CA GLU A 182 -18.14 6.35 14.38
C GLU A 182 -18.07 4.82 14.46
N TYR A 183 -17.70 4.15 13.36
CA TYR A 183 -17.59 2.70 13.29
C TYR A 183 -16.56 2.12 14.27
N GLY A 184 -15.48 2.85 14.55
CA GLY A 184 -14.47 2.42 15.52
C GLY A 184 -15.01 2.21 16.93
N LEU A 185 -16.09 2.91 17.31
CA LEU A 185 -16.69 2.78 18.64
C LEU A 185 -17.40 1.43 18.85
N GLN A 186 -17.83 0.79 17.77
CA GLN A 186 -18.64 -0.44 17.83
C GLN A 186 -17.90 -1.58 18.53
N ALA A 187 -16.61 -1.75 18.25
CA ALA A 187 -15.79 -2.81 18.87
C ALA A 187 -15.47 -2.55 20.36
N TYR A 188 -15.67 -1.31 20.83
CA TYR A 188 -15.45 -0.91 22.22
C TYR A 188 -16.78 -0.71 23.00
N THR A 189 -17.90 -1.12 22.40
CA THR A 189 -19.23 -1.00 23.01
C THR A 189 -19.82 -2.38 23.29
N GLU A 190 -20.09 -2.67 24.56
CA GLU A 190 -20.81 -3.88 24.96
C GLU A 190 -22.30 -3.58 25.10
N VAL A 191 -23.12 -4.07 24.16
CA VAL A 191 -24.56 -3.76 24.11
C VAL A 191 -25.32 -4.59 25.15
N LYS A 192 -26.10 -3.92 26.01
CA LYS A 192 -26.99 -4.55 26.99
C LYS A 192 -28.44 -4.19 26.72
N THR A 193 -29.22 -5.18 26.29
CA THR A 193 -30.68 -5.06 26.22
C THR A 193 -31.30 -5.35 27.58
N VAL A 194 -32.15 -4.45 28.07
CA VAL A 194 -32.93 -4.65 29.30
C VAL A 194 -34.40 -4.73 28.92
N THR A 195 -35.04 -5.85 29.28
CA THR A 195 -36.46 -6.10 28.98
C THR A 195 -37.24 -6.16 30.29
N MET A 196 -38.31 -5.38 30.39
CA MET A 196 -39.20 -5.34 31.54
C MET A 196 -40.60 -5.81 31.15
N LYS A 197 -41.17 -6.74 31.91
CA LYS A 197 -42.59 -7.13 31.77
C LYS A 197 -43.47 -5.92 32.10
N VAL A 198 -44.40 -5.58 31.21
CA VAL A 198 -45.45 -4.58 31.45
C VAL A 198 -46.83 -5.23 31.31
N THR A 199 -47.83 -4.69 32.02
CA THR A 199 -49.20 -5.20 31.98
C THR A 199 -49.87 -4.91 30.64
N GLU A 200 -49.66 -3.71 30.11
CA GLU A 200 -50.19 -3.27 28.83
C GLU A 200 -49.18 -2.31 28.19
N LYS A 201 -48.84 -2.54 26.92
CA LYS A 201 -47.94 -1.67 26.14
C LYS A 201 -48.76 -0.92 25.12
N ASN A 202 -48.74 0.41 25.14
CA ASN A 202 -49.29 1.25 24.08
C ASN A 202 -48.17 1.71 23.12
N SER A 203 -48.55 2.18 21.92
CA SER A 203 -47.61 2.77 20.92
C SER A 203 -47.22 4.19 21.26
#